data_AF-A0A1B2HFU2-F1
#
_entry.id   AF-A0A1B2HFU2-F1
#
_cell.length_a   1.000
_cell.length_b   1.000
_cell.length_c   1.000
_cell.angle_alpha   90.00
_cell.angle_beta   90.00
_cell.angle_gamma   90.00
#
_symmetry.space_group_name_H-M   'P 1'
#
loop_
_entity.id
_entity.type
_entity.pdbx_description
1 polymer ?
#
loop_
_entity_poly.entity_id
_entity_poly.type
_entity_poly.pdbx_seq_one_letter_code
_entity_poly.pdbx_strand_id
1 'polypeptide(L)'
;MKRFVPRLGALVLVAVLVGAVVWLRPEPPRPAPVPPKEVVLQYADGTRLWGSRDGGPRPDLVRRLVAALDEAGTSLEQLEPAGAVVRTTVDVKAQTAAAAAVGRLAAPKGLGAAVTAVDPESGGVRTYLNLDRLKDLAGGESVALGPELTRPFTEAGLTTLTQPRMRLLDVTAAYAALAAGGVQRRTHFITSVTAADGSVLYRVIGVADLAVDPAVAERITARLKENNGCGGTACVLAASPWAAGHTPELAVGVFVDEAGGAVDTDLSRTIWQEFLTGLGR
;
A
#
# COMPACT_ATOMS: atom_id res chain seq x y z
N MET A 1 47.91 -63.43 44.05
CA MET A 1 47.96 -62.26 43.15
C MET A 1 46.78 -62.35 42.18
N LYS A 2 45.68 -61.63 42.44
CA LYS A 2 44.39 -61.78 41.73
C LYS A 2 44.27 -60.78 40.58
N ARG A 3 43.93 -61.31 39.40
CA ARG A 3 43.56 -60.66 38.14
C ARG A 3 42.43 -59.63 38.30
N PHE A 4 42.69 -58.36 38.02
CA PHE A 4 41.74 -57.25 37.80
C PHE A 4 42.55 -56.23 36.95
N VAL A 5 42.22 -55.73 35.75
CA VAL A 5 40.97 -55.58 35.03
C VAL A 5 41.27 -55.45 33.51
N PRO A 6 41.00 -56.45 32.66
CA PRO A 6 41.04 -56.29 31.20
C PRO A 6 39.83 -55.52 30.63
N ARG A 7 38.79 -55.29 31.45
CA ARG A 7 37.52 -54.63 31.04
C ARG A 7 37.59 -53.10 30.92
N LEU A 8 38.52 -52.43 31.62
CA LEU A 8 38.64 -50.97 31.56
C LEU A 8 39.25 -50.49 30.24
N GLY A 9 40.30 -51.18 29.76
CA GLY A 9 40.90 -50.89 28.46
C GLY A 9 39.91 -51.11 27.30
N ALA A 10 39.06 -52.14 27.41
CA ALA A 10 38.01 -52.40 26.43
C ALA A 10 36.94 -51.28 26.39
N LEU A 11 36.51 -50.75 27.54
CA LEU A 11 35.54 -49.65 27.62
C LEU A 11 36.09 -48.34 27.04
N VAL A 12 37.36 -48.02 27.30
CA VAL A 12 38.02 -46.84 26.73
C VAL A 12 38.14 -46.98 25.21
N LEU A 13 38.51 -48.16 24.72
CA LEU A 13 38.60 -48.42 23.28
C LEU A 13 37.25 -48.28 22.59
N VAL A 14 36.17 -48.78 23.21
CA VAL A 14 34.81 -48.63 22.71
C VAL A 14 34.38 -47.17 22.72
N ALA A 15 34.67 -46.41 23.78
CA ALA A 15 34.34 -44.99 23.85
C ALA A 15 35.08 -44.17 22.78
N VAL A 16 36.36 -44.47 22.53
CA VAL A 16 37.17 -43.84 21.47
C VAL A 16 36.63 -44.21 20.09
N LEU A 17 36.27 -45.47 19.86
CA LEU A 17 35.67 -45.93 18.61
C LEU A 17 34.31 -45.28 18.35
N VAL A 18 33.45 -45.19 19.37
CA VAL A 18 32.15 -44.53 19.25
C VAL A 18 32.33 -43.03 19.00
N GLY A 19 33.24 -42.37 19.73
CA GLY A 19 33.57 -40.96 19.50
C GLY A 19 34.09 -40.71 18.08
N ALA A 20 34.99 -41.56 17.59
CA ALA A 20 35.51 -41.50 16.22
C ALA A 20 34.39 -41.74 15.19
N VAL A 21 33.52 -42.72 15.39
CA VAL A 21 32.40 -43.03 14.47
C VAL A 21 31.35 -41.92 14.45
N VAL A 22 31.09 -41.27 15.60
CA VAL A 22 30.16 -40.13 15.68
C VAL A 22 30.75 -38.90 14.99
N TRP A 23 32.04 -38.62 15.16
CA TRP A 23 32.73 -37.49 14.53
C TRP A 23 32.95 -37.69 13.02
N LEU A 24 33.12 -38.95 12.59
CA LEU A 24 33.24 -39.34 11.18
C LEU A 24 31.90 -39.49 10.47
N ARG A 25 30.76 -39.24 11.13
CA ARG A 25 29.49 -39.19 10.39
C ARG A 25 29.49 -37.93 9.53
N PRO A 26 29.56 -38.05 8.20
CA PRO A 26 29.32 -36.90 7.35
C PRO A 26 27.96 -36.33 7.72
N GLU A 27 27.88 -35.01 7.86
CA GLU A 27 26.60 -34.33 8.04
C GLU A 27 25.66 -34.83 6.94
N PRO A 28 24.42 -35.22 7.29
CA PRO A 28 23.45 -35.60 6.26
C PRO A 28 23.41 -34.46 5.24
N PRO A 29 23.47 -34.77 3.93
CA PRO A 29 23.49 -33.74 2.91
C PRO A 29 22.32 -32.80 3.18
N ARG A 30 22.63 -31.50 3.28
CA ARG A 30 21.60 -30.48 3.50
C ARG A 30 20.45 -30.77 2.54
N PRO A 31 19.20 -30.87 3.03
CA PRO A 31 18.06 -31.07 2.15
C PRO A 31 18.17 -30.07 0.99
N ALA A 32 17.96 -30.54 -0.23
CA ALA A 32 17.99 -29.64 -1.39
C ALA A 32 17.04 -28.47 -1.11
N PRO A 33 17.43 -27.21 -1.41
CA PRO A 33 16.53 -26.08 -1.27
C PRO A 33 15.25 -26.42 -2.04
N VAL A 34 14.09 -26.32 -1.37
CA VAL A 34 12.81 -26.50 -2.05
C VAL A 34 12.75 -25.45 -3.16
N PRO A 35 12.53 -25.83 -4.43
CA PRO A 35 12.49 -24.86 -5.50
C PRO A 35 11.42 -23.81 -5.18
N PRO A 36 11.73 -22.50 -5.27
CA PRO A 36 10.80 -21.45 -4.90
C PRO A 36 9.55 -21.58 -5.76
N LYS A 37 8.39 -21.64 -5.10
CA LYS A 37 7.11 -21.60 -5.81
C LYS A 37 6.80 -20.16 -6.16
N GLU A 38 5.98 -20.01 -7.20
CA GLU A 38 5.55 -18.70 -7.64
C GLU A 38 4.65 -18.04 -6.59
N VAL A 39 4.93 -16.78 -6.28
CA VAL A 39 4.03 -15.93 -5.50
C VAL A 39 3.27 -15.05 -6.49
N VAL A 40 1.94 -15.02 -6.39
CA VAL A 40 1.08 -14.28 -7.32
C VAL A 40 0.40 -13.13 -6.59
N LEU A 41 0.63 -11.90 -7.03
CA LEU A 41 -0.15 -10.74 -6.64
C LEU A 41 -1.40 -10.63 -7.53
N GLN A 42 -2.54 -10.38 -6.91
CA GLN A 42 -3.83 -10.18 -7.59
C GLN A 42 -4.44 -8.83 -7.23
N TYR A 43 -5.18 -8.25 -8.17
CA TYR A 43 -6.11 -7.16 -7.89
C TYR A 43 -7.24 -7.62 -6.96
N ALA A 44 -8.06 -6.68 -6.50
CA ALA A 44 -9.18 -6.96 -5.61
C ALA A 44 -10.19 -7.98 -6.19
N ASP A 45 -10.37 -7.98 -7.51
CA ASP A 45 -11.26 -8.90 -8.23
C ASP A 45 -10.65 -10.29 -8.47
N GLY A 46 -9.39 -10.52 -8.07
CA GLY A 46 -8.67 -11.77 -8.26
C GLY A 46 -7.93 -11.88 -9.60
N THR A 47 -8.01 -10.88 -10.48
CA THR A 47 -7.22 -10.87 -11.71
C THR A 47 -5.73 -10.75 -11.39
N ARG A 48 -4.91 -11.42 -12.21
CA ARG A 48 -3.45 -11.46 -12.00
C ARG A 48 -2.85 -10.07 -12.24
N LEU A 49 -2.15 -9.56 -11.22
CA LEU A 49 -1.42 -8.29 -11.28
C LEU A 49 0.05 -8.53 -11.64
N TRP A 50 0.70 -9.47 -10.97
CA TRP A 50 2.11 -9.83 -11.17
C TRP A 50 2.42 -11.18 -10.51
N GLY A 51 3.39 -11.94 -11.02
CA GLY A 51 3.94 -13.10 -10.33
C GLY A 51 5.47 -13.02 -10.17
N SER A 52 6.01 -13.66 -9.14
CA SER A 52 7.45 -13.66 -8.85
C SER A 52 8.32 -14.23 -9.96
N ARG A 53 7.72 -15.00 -10.87
CA ARG A 53 8.38 -15.54 -12.08
C ARG A 53 8.41 -14.57 -13.26
N ASP A 54 7.67 -13.46 -13.20
CA ASP A 54 7.64 -12.43 -14.25
C ASP A 54 8.87 -11.48 -14.20
N GLY A 55 9.85 -11.81 -13.34
CA GLY A 55 11.05 -11.01 -13.05
C GLY A 55 10.86 -10.12 -11.82
N GLY A 56 11.86 -9.28 -11.52
CA GLY A 56 11.79 -8.36 -10.36
C GLY A 56 10.58 -7.40 -10.41
N PRO A 57 10.18 -6.83 -9.26
CA PRO A 57 9.01 -5.94 -9.16
C PRO A 57 9.30 -4.61 -9.85
N ARG A 58 9.29 -4.56 -11.18
CA ARG A 58 9.63 -3.35 -11.94
C ARG A 58 8.51 -2.29 -11.90
N PRO A 59 7.22 -2.63 -12.09
CA PRO A 59 6.16 -1.63 -12.04
C PRO A 59 6.06 -0.98 -10.65
N ASP A 60 5.86 0.33 -10.62
CA ASP A 60 5.81 1.12 -9.37
C ASP A 60 4.78 0.58 -8.36
N LEU A 61 3.60 0.21 -8.85
CA LEU A 61 2.57 -0.42 -8.02
C LEU A 61 3.06 -1.73 -7.39
N VAL A 62 3.73 -2.58 -8.17
CA VAL A 62 4.27 -3.86 -7.67
C VAL A 62 5.33 -3.59 -6.61
N ARG A 63 6.24 -2.62 -6.80
CA ARG A 63 7.22 -2.23 -5.78
C ARG A 63 6.55 -1.81 -4.48
N ARG A 64 5.51 -0.97 -4.57
CA ARG A 64 4.77 -0.53 -3.38
C ARG A 64 4.08 -1.69 -2.67
N LEU A 65 3.47 -2.61 -3.41
CA LEU A 65 2.80 -3.79 -2.86
C LEU A 65 3.77 -4.75 -2.17
N VAL A 66 4.95 -4.98 -2.75
CA VAL A 66 6.01 -5.79 -2.13
C VAL A 66 6.51 -5.12 -0.85
N ALA A 67 6.74 -3.80 -0.87
CA ALA A 67 7.10 -3.05 0.34
C ALA A 67 5.98 -3.14 1.40
N ALA A 68 4.71 -3.08 1.00
CA ALA A 68 3.58 -3.23 1.93
C ALA A 68 3.49 -4.64 2.55
N LEU A 69 3.88 -5.67 1.81
CA LEU A 69 4.00 -7.03 2.32
C LEU A 69 5.13 -7.15 3.35
N ASP A 70 6.28 -6.55 3.07
CA ASP A 70 7.41 -6.51 4.00
C ASP A 70 7.06 -5.72 5.28
N GLU A 71 6.38 -4.57 5.15
CA GLU A 71 5.84 -3.77 6.27
C GLU A 71 4.86 -4.57 7.14
N ALA A 72 4.09 -5.48 6.53
CA ALA A 72 3.17 -6.39 7.22
C ALA A 72 3.84 -7.65 7.78
N GLY A 73 5.17 -7.79 7.63
CA GLY A 73 5.94 -8.94 8.12
C GLY A 73 5.70 -10.22 7.32
N THR A 74 5.28 -10.12 6.06
CA THR A 74 4.98 -11.25 5.17
C THR A 74 5.75 -11.09 3.86
N SER A 75 7.08 -11.20 3.90
CA SER A 75 7.94 -10.93 2.73
C SER A 75 7.74 -11.96 1.61
N LEU A 76 8.10 -11.59 0.38
CA LEU A 76 8.02 -12.51 -0.76
C LEU A 76 8.78 -13.82 -0.51
N GLU A 77 9.98 -13.72 0.06
CA GLU A 77 10.82 -14.90 0.38
C GLU A 77 10.12 -15.84 1.38
N GLN A 78 9.36 -15.31 2.34
CA GLN A 78 8.58 -16.12 3.27
C GLN A 78 7.37 -16.79 2.59
N LEU A 79 6.87 -16.20 1.51
CA LEU A 79 5.70 -16.68 0.77
C LEU A 79 6.05 -17.69 -0.35
N GLU A 80 7.28 -17.66 -0.85
CA GLU A 80 7.76 -18.55 -1.91
C GLU A 80 7.66 -20.05 -1.58
N PRO A 81 7.98 -20.54 -0.36
CA PRO A 81 7.80 -21.96 -0.03
C PRO A 81 6.33 -22.41 -0.09
N ALA A 82 5.41 -21.48 0.21
CA ALA A 82 3.98 -21.72 0.24
C ALA A 82 3.31 -21.57 -1.14
N GLY A 83 3.98 -20.94 -2.12
CA GLY A 83 3.39 -20.62 -3.43
C GLY A 83 2.17 -19.73 -3.28
N ALA A 84 2.32 -18.65 -2.50
CA ALA A 84 1.18 -17.90 -2.00
C ALA A 84 0.52 -17.02 -3.08
N VAL A 85 -0.79 -16.84 -2.94
CA VAL A 85 -1.60 -15.87 -3.67
C VAL A 85 -1.93 -14.73 -2.72
N VAL A 86 -1.49 -13.54 -3.09
CA VAL A 86 -1.71 -12.29 -2.36
C VAL A 86 -2.82 -11.51 -3.05
N ARG A 87 -3.96 -11.38 -2.38
CA ARG A 87 -5.06 -10.55 -2.86
C ARG A 87 -4.96 -9.15 -2.28
N THR A 88 -4.93 -8.16 -3.15
CA THR A 88 -4.81 -6.75 -2.77
C THR A 88 -6.18 -6.07 -2.63
N THR A 89 -6.19 -4.81 -2.23
CA THR A 89 -7.35 -3.91 -2.24
C THR A 89 -7.48 -3.12 -3.54
N VAL A 90 -6.47 -3.20 -4.42
CA VAL A 90 -6.36 -2.37 -5.62
C VAL A 90 -7.42 -2.77 -6.64
N ASP A 91 -8.21 -1.80 -7.08
CA ASP A 91 -9.24 -1.98 -8.09
C ASP A 91 -8.64 -1.79 -9.49
N VAL A 92 -8.77 -2.80 -10.35
CA VAL A 92 -8.17 -2.78 -11.70
C VAL A 92 -8.77 -1.68 -12.58
N LYS A 93 -10.07 -1.41 -12.45
CA LYS A 93 -10.76 -0.37 -13.24
C LYS A 93 -10.29 1.01 -12.79
N ALA A 94 -10.22 1.25 -11.48
CA ALA A 94 -9.76 2.50 -10.92
C ALA A 94 -8.28 2.75 -11.23
N GLN A 95 -7.43 1.74 -11.05
CA GLN A 95 -6.01 1.85 -11.41
C GLN A 95 -5.82 2.19 -12.90
N THR A 96 -6.61 1.57 -13.78
CA THR A 96 -6.58 1.84 -15.22
C THR A 96 -7.09 3.24 -15.56
N ALA A 97 -8.19 3.69 -14.94
CA ALA A 97 -8.74 5.02 -15.14
C ALA A 97 -7.73 6.11 -14.72
N ALA A 98 -7.05 5.92 -13.58
CA ALA A 98 -6.02 6.84 -13.13
C ALA A 98 -4.85 6.89 -14.11
N ALA A 99 -4.36 5.71 -14.56
CA ALA A 99 -3.26 5.63 -15.51
C ALA A 99 -3.61 6.32 -16.85
N ALA A 100 -4.84 6.17 -17.32
CA ALA A 100 -5.33 6.82 -18.53
C ALA A 100 -5.38 8.36 -18.38
N ALA A 101 -5.94 8.87 -17.28
CA ALA A 101 -6.03 10.31 -17.02
C ALA A 101 -4.63 10.96 -16.92
N VAL A 102 -3.77 10.39 -16.09
CA VAL A 102 -2.39 10.88 -15.91
C VAL A 102 -1.55 10.74 -17.19
N GLY A 103 -1.67 9.60 -17.88
CA GLY A 103 -0.97 9.33 -19.13
C GLY A 103 -1.37 10.27 -20.28
N ARG A 104 -2.61 10.76 -20.27
CA ARG A 104 -3.08 11.74 -21.26
C ARG A 104 -2.75 13.19 -20.88
N LEU A 105 -2.82 13.53 -19.60
CA LEU A 105 -2.78 14.93 -19.16
C LEU A 105 -1.41 15.38 -18.65
N ALA A 106 -0.71 14.55 -17.88
CA ALA A 106 0.57 14.90 -17.26
C ALA A 106 1.78 14.37 -18.04
N ALA A 107 1.72 13.12 -18.51
CA ALA A 107 2.87 12.49 -19.18
C ALA A 107 3.36 13.22 -20.45
N PRO A 108 2.49 13.74 -21.34
CA PRO A 108 2.94 14.47 -22.54
C PRO A 108 3.65 15.78 -22.21
N LYS A 109 3.40 16.34 -21.01
CA LYS A 109 4.05 17.54 -20.49
C LYS A 109 5.35 17.24 -19.74
N GLY A 110 5.70 15.96 -19.59
CA GLY A 110 6.85 15.53 -18.79
C GLY A 110 6.72 15.81 -17.30
N LEU A 111 5.49 16.02 -16.80
CA LEU A 111 5.23 16.35 -15.41
C LEU A 111 5.12 15.09 -14.55
N GLY A 112 5.63 15.19 -13.32
CA GLY A 112 5.38 14.19 -12.29
C GLY A 112 3.92 14.26 -11.84
N ALA A 113 3.26 13.13 -11.59
CA ALA A 113 1.89 13.12 -11.08
C ALA A 113 1.58 11.87 -10.26
N ALA A 114 0.64 11.97 -9.33
CA ALA A 114 0.15 10.85 -8.56
C ALA A 114 -1.36 10.91 -8.35
N VAL A 115 -1.98 9.73 -8.26
CA VAL A 115 -3.39 9.56 -7.92
C VAL A 115 -3.50 8.47 -6.88
N THR A 116 -4.18 8.77 -5.77
CA THR A 116 -4.53 7.77 -4.76
C THR A 116 -6.02 7.77 -4.53
N ALA A 117 -6.58 6.59 -4.27
CA ALA A 117 -7.98 6.45 -3.90
C ALA A 117 -8.12 5.45 -2.75
N VAL A 118 -8.91 5.81 -1.74
CA VAL A 118 -9.11 5.03 -0.52
C VAL A 118 -10.60 4.82 -0.30
N ASP A 119 -10.95 3.58 0.03
CA ASP A 119 -12.28 3.20 0.48
C ASP A 119 -12.51 3.65 1.93
N PRO A 120 -13.48 4.54 2.21
CA PRO A 120 -13.78 5.03 3.55
C PRO A 120 -14.21 3.94 4.54
N GLU A 121 -14.90 2.90 4.07
CA GLU A 121 -15.48 1.88 4.95
C GLU A 121 -14.39 0.98 5.53
N SER A 122 -13.43 0.57 4.68
CA SER A 122 -12.40 -0.40 5.03
C SER A 122 -11.03 0.21 5.30
N GLY A 123 -10.71 1.36 4.69
CA GLY A 123 -9.35 1.87 4.56
C GLY A 123 -8.54 1.19 3.45
N GLY A 124 -9.16 0.36 2.61
CA GLY A 124 -8.46 -0.29 1.50
C GLY A 124 -8.01 0.72 0.45
N VAL A 125 -6.74 0.64 0.02
CA VAL A 125 -6.22 1.48 -1.07
C VAL A 125 -6.70 0.91 -2.40
N ARG A 126 -7.65 1.59 -3.05
CA ARG A 126 -8.25 1.19 -4.32
C ARG A 126 -7.40 1.59 -5.52
N THR A 127 -6.70 2.72 -5.43
CA THR A 127 -5.78 3.20 -6.46
C THR A 127 -4.49 3.70 -5.83
N TYR A 128 -3.36 3.33 -6.42
CA TYR A 128 -2.05 3.90 -6.10
C TYR A 128 -1.25 4.05 -7.39
N LEU A 129 -1.29 5.24 -7.96
CA LEU A 129 -0.59 5.57 -9.18
C LEU A 129 0.49 6.62 -8.90
N ASN A 130 1.70 6.33 -9.37
CA ASN A 130 2.83 7.24 -9.38
C ASN A 130 3.35 7.35 -10.81
N LEU A 131 3.49 8.58 -11.30
CA LEU A 131 4.16 8.93 -12.53
C LEU A 131 5.35 9.82 -12.15
N ASP A 132 6.41 9.22 -11.64
CA ASP A 132 7.73 9.84 -11.50
C ASP A 132 8.77 8.72 -11.40
N ARG A 133 9.99 8.94 -11.90
CA ARG A 133 11.03 7.90 -11.92
C ARG A 133 11.88 7.87 -10.65
N LEU A 134 11.99 9.00 -9.95
CA LEU A 134 12.93 9.21 -8.86
C LEU A 134 12.21 9.33 -7.52
N LYS A 135 10.99 9.84 -7.54
CA LYS A 135 10.17 10.13 -6.37
C LYS A 135 8.93 9.24 -6.36
N ASP A 136 8.50 8.87 -5.16
CA ASP A 136 7.16 8.32 -4.95
C ASP A 136 6.24 9.45 -4.47
N LEU A 137 5.62 10.12 -5.42
CA LEU A 137 4.71 11.24 -5.18
C LEU A 137 3.38 10.79 -4.55
N ALA A 138 3.04 9.50 -4.61
CA ALA A 138 1.81 8.95 -4.07
C ALA A 138 1.90 8.69 -2.56
N GLY A 139 3.03 8.20 -2.07
CA GLY A 139 3.17 7.82 -0.65
C GLY A 139 4.59 7.88 -0.07
N GLY A 140 5.60 8.26 -0.84
CA GLY A 140 6.98 8.39 -0.33
C GLY A 140 7.37 9.83 0.01
N GLU A 141 6.86 10.81 -0.74
CA GLU A 141 7.22 12.22 -0.56
C GLU A 141 6.15 12.96 0.25
N SER A 142 6.59 13.66 1.30
CA SER A 142 5.74 14.62 2.01
C SER A 142 5.90 15.99 1.36
N VAL A 143 4.84 16.53 0.78
CA VAL A 143 4.85 17.82 0.08
C VAL A 143 4.03 18.85 0.87
N ALA A 144 4.39 20.12 0.74
CA ALA A 144 3.71 21.20 1.45
C ALA A 144 2.23 21.29 1.04
N LEU A 145 1.35 21.49 2.01
CA LEU A 145 -0.06 21.73 1.76
C LEU A 145 -0.31 23.21 1.48
N GLY A 146 -1.11 23.50 0.46
CA GLY A 146 -1.64 24.83 0.24
C GLY A 146 -2.70 25.19 1.31
N PRO A 147 -2.90 26.48 1.61
CA PRO A 147 -3.90 26.94 2.58
C PRO A 147 -5.33 26.52 2.20
N GLU A 148 -5.59 26.33 0.91
CA GLU A 148 -6.89 25.89 0.38
C GLU A 148 -7.27 24.47 0.85
N LEU A 149 -6.30 23.56 0.98
CA LEU A 149 -6.54 22.21 1.50
C LEU A 149 -6.74 22.18 3.01
N THR A 150 -6.10 23.10 3.74
CA THR A 150 -6.16 23.12 5.20
C THR A 150 -7.33 23.94 5.72
N ARG A 151 -7.83 24.93 4.95
CA ARG A 151 -8.92 25.82 5.34
C ARG A 151 -10.16 25.10 5.92
N PRO A 152 -10.70 24.03 5.29
CA PRO A 152 -11.87 23.34 5.85
C PRO A 152 -11.63 22.78 7.25
N PHE A 153 -10.40 22.36 7.54
CA PHE A 153 -10.01 21.82 8.85
C PHE A 153 -9.73 22.94 9.85
N THR A 154 -9.03 24.00 9.45
CA THR A 154 -8.72 25.11 10.35
C THR A 154 -9.97 25.90 10.74
N GLU A 155 -10.90 26.12 9.81
CA GLU A 155 -12.21 26.73 10.09
C GLU A 155 -13.08 25.84 11.01
N ALA A 156 -12.90 24.53 10.96
CA ALA A 156 -13.54 23.58 11.86
C ALA A 156 -12.82 23.40 13.21
N GLY A 157 -11.70 24.10 13.45
CA GLY A 157 -10.90 24.01 14.67
C GLY A 157 -10.00 22.76 14.76
N LEU A 158 -9.79 22.04 13.66
CA LEU A 158 -9.03 20.80 13.58
C LEU A 158 -7.58 21.02 13.13
N THR A 159 -6.89 22.01 13.71
CA THR A 159 -5.51 22.36 13.32
C THR A 159 -4.50 21.24 13.57
N THR A 160 -4.82 20.28 14.44
CA THR A 160 -3.99 19.11 14.76
C THR A 160 -3.99 18.05 13.65
N LEU A 161 -4.98 18.06 12.75
CA LEU A 161 -5.11 17.07 11.68
C LEU A 161 -4.40 17.48 10.39
N THR A 162 -3.97 18.74 10.30
CA THR A 162 -3.22 19.25 9.15
C THR A 162 -1.77 19.47 9.55
N GLN A 163 -0.86 18.79 8.87
CA GLN A 163 0.57 19.06 9.00
C GLN A 163 1.04 19.97 7.85
N PRO A 164 2.09 20.79 8.03
CA PRO A 164 2.61 21.65 6.97
C PRO A 164 3.00 20.88 5.71
N ARG A 165 3.38 19.61 5.86
CA ARG A 165 3.72 18.70 4.77
C ARG A 165 3.05 17.35 5.02
N MET A 166 2.44 16.77 4.00
CA MET A 166 1.82 15.45 4.07
C MET A 166 2.10 14.65 2.79
N ARG A 167 2.05 13.33 2.88
CA ARG A 167 2.06 12.44 1.71
C ARG A 167 0.68 12.44 1.07
N LEU A 168 0.61 12.25 -0.25
CA LEU A 168 -0.68 12.23 -0.94
C LEU A 168 -1.63 11.17 -0.39
N LEU A 169 -1.14 9.96 -0.11
CA LEU A 169 -1.95 8.91 0.50
C LEU A 169 -2.51 9.31 1.88
N ASP A 170 -1.76 10.08 2.68
CA ASP A 170 -2.24 10.56 3.99
C ASP A 170 -3.35 11.61 3.83
N VAL A 171 -3.21 12.52 2.85
CA VAL A 171 -4.27 13.48 2.50
C VAL A 171 -5.55 12.72 2.11
N THR A 172 -5.42 11.74 1.21
CA THR A 172 -6.56 10.92 0.76
C THR A 172 -7.19 10.13 1.90
N ALA A 173 -6.39 9.59 2.82
CA ALA A 173 -6.87 8.90 4.02
C ALA A 173 -7.64 9.84 4.96
N ALA A 174 -7.21 11.09 5.11
CA ALA A 174 -7.94 12.09 5.89
C ALA A 174 -9.32 12.41 5.26
N TYR A 175 -9.39 12.54 3.94
CA TYR A 175 -10.67 12.70 3.22
C TYR A 175 -11.54 11.43 3.31
N ALA A 176 -10.94 10.25 3.36
CA ALA A 176 -11.66 9.00 3.62
C ALA A 176 -12.29 8.98 5.02
N ALA A 177 -11.58 9.48 6.03
CA ALA A 177 -12.14 9.61 7.37
C ALA A 177 -13.35 10.56 7.40
N LEU A 178 -13.30 11.68 6.69
CA LEU A 178 -14.45 12.59 6.54
C LEU A 178 -15.64 11.88 5.87
N ALA A 179 -15.38 11.13 4.79
CA ALA A 179 -16.40 10.34 4.10
C ALA A 179 -17.04 9.27 5.00
N ALA A 180 -16.27 8.72 5.93
CA ALA A 180 -16.71 7.76 6.95
C ALA A 180 -17.29 8.42 8.23
N GLY A 181 -17.68 9.70 8.17
CA GLY A 181 -18.27 10.38 9.33
C GLY A 181 -17.29 10.63 10.48
N GLY A 182 -16.00 10.77 10.17
CA GLY A 182 -14.93 11.04 11.14
C GLY A 182 -14.18 9.80 11.63
N VAL A 183 -14.58 8.60 11.19
CA VAL A 183 -13.89 7.35 11.53
C VAL A 183 -12.69 7.15 10.62
N GLN A 184 -11.48 7.17 11.18
CA GLN A 184 -10.26 6.88 10.46
C GLN A 184 -9.96 5.38 10.47
N ARG A 185 -9.75 4.82 9.28
CA ARG A 185 -9.26 3.45 9.08
C ARG A 185 -7.81 3.51 8.63
N ARG A 186 -6.96 2.61 9.16
CA ARG A 186 -5.58 2.50 8.67
C ARG A 186 -5.58 2.05 7.21
N THR A 187 -4.89 2.81 6.36
CA THR A 187 -4.74 2.44 4.95
C THR A 187 -3.97 1.14 4.80
N HIS A 188 -4.47 0.24 3.96
CA HIS A 188 -3.81 -1.04 3.69
C HIS A 188 -3.98 -1.43 2.23
N PHE A 189 -2.99 -2.16 1.71
CA PHE A 189 -2.97 -2.65 0.34
C PHE A 189 -3.33 -4.14 0.22
N ILE A 190 -3.08 -4.91 1.27
CA ILE A 190 -3.20 -6.38 1.24
C ILE A 190 -4.49 -6.76 1.94
N THR A 191 -5.36 -7.48 1.25
CA THR A 191 -6.61 -8.00 1.83
C THR A 191 -6.34 -9.32 2.53
N SER A 192 -5.67 -10.25 1.84
CA SER A 192 -5.36 -11.57 2.33
C SER A 192 -4.17 -12.20 1.62
N VAL A 193 -3.48 -13.10 2.31
CA VAL A 193 -2.47 -13.98 1.71
C VAL A 193 -2.89 -15.43 1.96
N THR A 194 -2.97 -16.21 0.90
CA THR A 194 -3.40 -17.61 0.92
C THR A 194 -2.30 -18.48 0.34
N ALA A 195 -1.94 -19.59 0.97
CA ALA A 195 -1.00 -20.55 0.41
C ALA A 195 -1.62 -21.35 -0.75
N ALA A 196 -0.79 -22.06 -1.50
CA ALA A 196 -1.24 -22.91 -2.61
C ALA A 196 -2.20 -24.04 -2.18
N ASP A 197 -2.18 -24.45 -0.90
CA ASP A 197 -3.09 -25.44 -0.34
C ASP A 197 -4.44 -24.85 0.14
N GLY A 198 -4.64 -23.54 -0.04
CA GLY A 198 -5.84 -22.82 0.38
C GLY A 198 -5.83 -22.31 1.82
N SER A 199 -4.78 -22.58 2.60
CA SER A 199 -4.66 -22.06 3.96
C SER A 199 -4.42 -20.54 3.97
N VAL A 200 -5.09 -19.82 4.87
CA VAL A 200 -4.92 -18.36 5.01
C VAL A 200 -3.71 -18.10 5.90
N LEU A 201 -2.69 -17.46 5.33
CA LEU A 201 -1.45 -17.09 6.03
C LEU A 201 -1.57 -15.72 6.69
N TYR A 202 -2.31 -14.80 6.07
CA TYR A 202 -2.51 -13.44 6.56
C TYR A 202 -3.87 -12.91 6.12
N ARG A 203 -4.49 -12.08 6.98
CA ARG A 203 -5.71 -11.32 6.67
C ARG A 203 -5.71 -10.02 7.46
N VAL A 204 -6.02 -8.91 6.81
CA VAL A 204 -6.18 -7.64 7.51
C VAL A 204 -7.39 -7.69 8.44
N ILE A 205 -7.17 -7.25 9.68
CA ILE A 205 -8.22 -6.90 10.62
C ILE A 205 -8.25 -5.38 10.69
N GLY A 206 -9.33 -4.77 10.20
CA GLY A 206 -9.46 -3.31 10.16
C GLY A 206 -9.52 -2.71 11.56
N VAL A 207 -8.59 -1.81 11.87
CA VAL A 207 -8.64 -0.97 13.07
C VAL A 207 -9.30 0.36 12.67
N ALA A 208 -10.32 0.76 13.41
CA ALA A 208 -10.99 2.05 13.27
C ALA A 208 -10.84 2.86 14.54
N ASP A 209 -10.44 4.11 14.36
CA ASP A 209 -10.33 5.09 15.42
C ASP A 209 -11.22 6.29 15.07
N LEU A 210 -12.01 6.78 16.04
CA LEU A 210 -12.76 8.02 15.85
C LEU A 210 -11.77 9.19 15.89
N ALA A 211 -11.37 9.69 14.73
CA ALA A 211 -10.39 10.77 14.61
C ALA A 211 -11.04 12.15 14.64
N VAL A 212 -12.27 12.26 14.14
CA VAL A 212 -13.04 13.50 14.08
C VAL A 212 -14.42 13.23 14.66
N ASP A 213 -14.93 14.16 15.48
CA ASP A 213 -16.31 14.09 15.96
C ASP A 213 -17.29 14.06 14.76
N PRO A 214 -18.30 13.18 14.75
CA PRO A 214 -19.18 13.02 13.58
C PRO A 214 -19.89 14.30 13.15
N ALA A 215 -20.31 15.15 14.10
CA ALA A 215 -20.96 16.42 13.78
C ALA A 215 -19.98 17.43 13.19
N VAL A 216 -18.69 17.34 13.55
CA VAL A 216 -17.63 18.16 12.92
C VAL A 216 -17.37 17.66 11.50
N ALA A 217 -17.25 16.35 11.29
CA ALA A 217 -17.04 15.76 9.97
C ALA A 217 -18.17 16.14 9.00
N GLU A 218 -19.43 16.06 9.46
CA GLU A 218 -20.60 16.46 8.67
C GLU A 218 -20.55 17.94 8.25
N ARG A 219 -20.20 18.85 9.18
CA ARG A 219 -20.04 20.28 8.86
C ARG A 219 -18.96 20.52 7.82
N ILE A 220 -17.82 19.84 7.93
CA ILE A 220 -16.73 19.95 6.95
C ILE A 220 -17.21 19.46 5.59
N THR A 221 -17.83 18.27 5.52
CA THR A 221 -18.36 17.72 4.28
C THR A 221 -19.41 18.63 3.65
N ALA A 222 -20.30 19.24 4.44
CA ALA A 222 -21.28 20.20 3.94
C ALA A 222 -20.61 21.41 3.27
N ARG A 223 -19.60 22.01 3.92
CA ARG A 223 -18.81 23.10 3.34
C ARG A 223 -18.08 22.72 2.06
N LEU A 224 -17.52 21.52 2.02
CA LEU A 224 -16.85 21.01 0.83
C LEU A 224 -17.80 20.84 -0.37
N LYS A 225 -19.08 20.53 -0.12
CA LYS A 225 -20.11 20.41 -1.18
C LYS A 225 -20.61 21.75 -1.71
N GLU A 226 -20.54 22.81 -0.91
CA GLU A 226 -20.89 24.18 -1.34
C GLU A 226 -19.92 24.73 -2.38
N ASN A 227 -18.76 24.07 -2.56
CA ASN A 227 -17.81 24.41 -3.61
C ASN A 227 -18.35 24.00 -4.99
N ASN A 228 -18.85 24.98 -5.75
CA ASN A 228 -19.56 24.81 -7.03
C ASN A 228 -18.74 24.13 -8.17
N GLY A 229 -17.47 23.76 -7.95
CA GLY A 229 -16.62 23.09 -8.93
C GLY A 229 -16.76 21.57 -9.04
N CYS A 230 -17.53 20.92 -8.14
CA CYS A 230 -17.61 19.46 -8.04
C CYS A 230 -19.01 18.84 -8.18
N GLY A 231 -19.98 19.60 -8.68
CA GLY A 231 -21.34 19.08 -8.92
C GLY A 231 -21.99 18.49 -7.66
N GLY A 232 -21.71 19.05 -6.48
CA GLY A 232 -22.23 18.56 -5.20
C GLY A 232 -21.40 17.46 -4.52
N THR A 233 -20.28 17.04 -5.12
CA THR A 233 -19.28 16.16 -4.46
C THR A 233 -18.40 16.99 -3.54
N ALA A 234 -18.06 16.46 -2.36
CA ALA A 234 -17.21 17.16 -1.40
C ALA A 234 -15.76 17.20 -1.90
N CYS A 235 -15.21 18.39 -2.17
CA CYS A 235 -13.87 18.50 -2.75
C CYS A 235 -13.17 19.84 -2.51
N VAL A 236 -11.86 19.83 -2.76
CA VAL A 236 -10.99 21.00 -2.88
C VAL A 236 -10.20 20.83 -4.19
N LEU A 237 -10.60 21.58 -5.22
CA LEU A 237 -9.99 21.53 -6.56
C LEU A 237 -9.11 22.74 -6.89
N ALA A 238 -9.10 23.75 -6.03
CA ALA A 238 -8.35 25.00 -6.21
C ALA A 238 -7.09 25.01 -5.33
N ALA A 239 -6.46 23.86 -5.13
CA ALA A 239 -5.31 23.72 -4.23
C ALA A 239 -4.03 23.30 -4.95
N SER A 240 -3.85 23.71 -6.21
CA SER A 240 -2.65 23.38 -7.02
C SER A 240 -1.39 23.51 -6.15
N PRO A 241 -0.52 22.50 -6.14
CA PRO A 241 -0.46 21.30 -7.00
C PRO A 241 -1.46 20.16 -6.70
N TRP A 242 -2.37 20.35 -5.77
CA TRP A 242 -3.26 19.30 -5.25
C TRP A 242 -4.70 19.43 -5.73
N ALA A 243 -5.38 18.28 -5.78
CA ALA A 243 -6.83 18.18 -5.73
C ALA A 243 -7.22 17.02 -4.82
N ALA A 244 -8.19 17.21 -3.94
CA ALA A 244 -8.68 16.14 -3.06
C ALA A 244 -10.19 16.24 -2.89
N GLY A 245 -10.85 15.10 -2.72
CA GLY A 245 -12.28 15.07 -2.52
C GLY A 245 -12.77 13.69 -2.18
N HIS A 246 -14.05 13.60 -1.83
CA HIS A 246 -14.66 12.32 -1.49
C HIS A 246 -16.15 12.26 -1.87
N THR A 247 -16.55 11.03 -2.16
CA THR A 247 -17.93 10.53 -2.13
C THR A 247 -18.09 9.67 -0.86
N PRO A 248 -19.30 9.23 -0.50
CA PRO A 248 -19.45 8.27 0.60
C PRO A 248 -18.69 6.95 0.41
N GLU A 249 -18.42 6.56 -0.84
CA GLU A 249 -17.82 5.26 -1.19
C GLU A 249 -16.33 5.34 -1.54
N LEU A 250 -15.78 6.54 -1.73
CA LEU A 250 -14.41 6.71 -2.20
C LEU A 250 -13.89 8.11 -1.91
N ALA A 251 -12.72 8.19 -1.29
CA ALA A 251 -11.91 9.40 -1.25
C ALA A 251 -10.80 9.32 -2.29
N VAL A 252 -10.49 10.47 -2.91
CA VAL A 252 -9.55 10.58 -4.03
C VAL A 252 -8.66 11.78 -3.82
N GLY A 253 -7.36 11.58 -3.96
CA GLY A 253 -6.36 12.64 -3.99
C GLY A 253 -5.54 12.58 -5.28
N VAL A 254 -5.21 13.75 -5.81
CA VAL A 254 -4.35 13.97 -6.97
C VAL A 254 -3.29 14.99 -6.62
N PHE A 255 -2.06 14.72 -7.05
CA PHE A 255 -0.93 15.64 -6.96
C PHE A 255 -0.22 15.73 -8.31
N VAL A 256 0.24 16.92 -8.69
CA VAL A 256 1.06 17.16 -9.87
C VAL A 256 2.33 17.88 -9.46
N ASP A 257 3.51 17.32 -9.75
CA ASP A 257 4.78 17.98 -9.46
C ASP A 257 5.03 19.11 -10.47
N GLU A 258 4.92 20.36 -9.99
CA GLU A 258 5.12 21.57 -10.79
C GLU A 258 6.61 21.90 -11.01
N ALA A 259 7.54 21.14 -10.42
CA ALA A 259 8.97 21.34 -10.61
C ALA A 259 9.45 21.16 -12.07
N GLY A 260 8.60 20.65 -12.96
CA GLY A 260 8.89 20.44 -14.39
C GLY A 260 8.51 21.57 -15.35
N GLY A 261 7.82 22.64 -14.91
CA GLY A 261 7.46 23.77 -15.78
C GLY A 261 6.25 24.59 -15.30
N ALA A 262 5.81 25.57 -16.10
CA ALA A 262 4.59 26.34 -15.81
C ALA A 262 3.36 25.43 -15.88
N VAL A 263 2.88 25.00 -14.72
CA VAL A 263 1.70 24.14 -14.62
C VAL A 263 0.45 24.98 -14.74
N ASP A 264 -0.48 24.49 -15.56
CA ASP A 264 -1.87 24.92 -15.53
C ASP A 264 -2.41 24.56 -14.15
N THR A 265 -2.76 25.57 -13.35
CA THR A 265 -3.25 25.42 -11.96
C THR A 265 -4.49 24.53 -11.84
N ASP A 266 -5.10 24.18 -12.98
CA ASP A 266 -6.27 23.33 -13.09
C ASP A 266 -5.97 21.89 -13.51
N LEU A 267 -4.69 21.51 -13.69
CA LEU A 267 -4.32 20.18 -14.14
C LEU A 267 -4.67 19.08 -13.12
N SER A 268 -4.38 19.31 -11.83
CA SER A 268 -4.74 18.38 -10.75
C SER A 268 -6.26 18.18 -10.68
N ARG A 269 -7.03 19.28 -10.85
CA ARG A 269 -8.49 19.28 -10.96
C ARG A 269 -8.97 18.45 -12.15
N THR A 270 -8.39 18.68 -13.32
CA THR A 270 -8.80 18.00 -14.56
C THR A 270 -8.53 16.49 -14.47
N ILE A 271 -7.36 16.09 -13.95
CA ILE A 271 -7.04 14.68 -13.69
C ILE A 271 -8.04 14.06 -12.71
N TRP A 272 -8.40 14.76 -11.63
CA TRP A 272 -9.38 14.29 -10.65
C TRP A 272 -10.77 14.07 -11.28
N GLN A 273 -11.25 15.02 -12.09
CA GLN A 273 -12.54 14.92 -12.77
C GLN A 273 -12.58 13.79 -13.81
N GLU A 274 -11.52 13.65 -14.61
CA GLU A 274 -11.42 12.57 -15.59
C GLU A 274 -11.31 11.19 -14.94
N PHE A 275 -10.60 11.09 -13.82
CA PHE A 275 -10.53 9.87 -13.03
C PHE A 275 -11.92 9.42 -12.56
N LEU A 276 -12.71 10.34 -11.97
CA LEU A 276 -14.07 10.02 -11.54
C LEU A 276 -14.98 9.66 -12.72
N THR A 277 -14.88 10.40 -13.83
CA THR A 277 -15.62 10.08 -15.06
C THR A 277 -15.29 8.67 -15.55
N GLY A 278 -14.02 8.26 -15.51
CA GLY A 278 -13.57 6.91 -15.88
C GLY A 278 -14.12 5.80 -14.96
N LEU A 279 -14.50 6.15 -13.71
CA LEU A 279 -15.21 5.25 -12.82
C LEU A 279 -16.71 5.18 -13.10
N GLY A 280 -17.26 6.13 -13.87
CA GLY A 280 -18.69 6.33 -14.08
C GLY A 280 -19.36 7.09 -12.93
N ARG A 281 -18.63 8.03 -12.32
CA ARG A 281 -19.07 8.86 -11.20
C ARG A 281 -18.97 10.34 -11.52
#